data_AF-A0A5A9YUD0-F1
#
_entry.id   AF-A0A5A9YUD0-F1
#
_cell.length_a   1.000
_cell.length_b   1.000
_cell.length_c   1.000
_cell.angle_alpha   90.00
_cell.angle_beta   90.00
_cell.angle_gamma   90.00
#
_symmetry.space_group_name_H-M   'P 1'
#
loop_
_entity.id
_entity.type
_entity.pdbx_description
1 polymer ?
#
loop_
_entity_poly.entity_id
_entity_poly.type
_entity_poly.pdbx_seq_one_letter_code
_entity_poly.pdbx_strand_id
1 'polypeptide(L)'
;HTLTQGFTAPVRDRNGGIRQCEMSAHRISIDGEDCVLTIARDITERQLMQEKLQQAATVFESTAEGVMITDTRQRITAVNRAFSEITGYSEQEALGRSPSLLSSGQHDSSFYLAMWNQLERDGHWQGEIWNRRK
;
A
#
# COMPACT_ATOMS: atom_id res chain seq x y z
N HIS A 1 7.55 -17.81 -38.78
CA HIS A 1 6.65 -16.79 -38.21
C HIS A 1 7.13 -16.45 -36.79
N THR A 2 7.93 -15.40 -36.63
CA THR A 2 8.41 -14.98 -35.30
C THR A 2 7.42 -13.95 -34.76
N LEU A 3 6.52 -14.40 -33.90
CA LEU A 3 5.64 -13.56 -33.10
C LEU A 3 6.45 -12.94 -31.96
N THR A 4 6.36 -11.63 -31.76
CA THR A 4 6.83 -10.99 -30.53
C THR A 4 5.60 -10.47 -29.80
N GLN A 5 5.10 -11.27 -28.85
CA GLN A 5 3.97 -10.89 -27.99
C GLN A 5 4.49 -10.36 -26.65
N GLY A 6 3.87 -9.28 -26.17
CA GLY A 6 3.90 -8.89 -24.76
C GLY A 6 5.24 -8.38 -24.23
N PHE A 7 5.94 -7.52 -24.97
CA PHE A 7 7.09 -6.81 -24.40
C PHE A 7 6.69 -5.38 -23.99
N THR A 8 7.30 -4.91 -22.91
CA THR A 8 7.16 -3.51 -22.47
C THR A 8 8.36 -2.71 -22.95
N ALA A 9 8.12 -1.53 -23.50
CA ALA A 9 9.18 -0.62 -23.92
C ALA A 9 8.80 0.85 -23.70
N PRO A 10 9.79 1.72 -23.43
CA PRO A 10 9.55 3.16 -23.42
C PRO A 10 9.31 3.66 -24.85
N VAL A 11 8.20 4.35 -25.06
CA VAL A 11 7.83 5.03 -26.30
C VAL A 11 7.89 6.52 -26.07
N ARG A 12 8.51 7.24 -27.01
CA ARG A 12 8.56 8.70 -26.99
C ARG A 12 7.43 9.27 -27.84
N ASP A 13 6.59 10.13 -27.25
CA ASP A 13 5.56 10.85 -27.98
C ASP A 13 6.14 12.02 -28.80
N ARG A 14 5.30 12.64 -29.64
CA ARG A 14 5.70 13.77 -30.50
C ARG A 14 6.17 15.01 -29.73
N ASN A 15 5.82 15.12 -28.44
CA ASN A 15 6.19 16.22 -27.56
C ASN A 15 7.47 15.88 -26.74
N GLY A 16 8.06 14.69 -26.94
CA GLY A 16 9.24 14.23 -26.21
C GLY A 16 8.94 13.50 -24.90
N GLY A 17 7.67 13.36 -24.51
CA GLY A 17 7.26 12.62 -23.31
C GLY A 17 7.52 11.12 -23.47
N ILE A 18 8.02 10.48 -22.41
CA ILE A 18 8.25 9.03 -22.40
C ILE A 18 7.07 8.33 -21.72
N ARG A 19 6.51 7.32 -22.40
CA ARG A 19 5.45 6.45 -21.90
C ARG A 19 5.94 5.01 -21.89
N GLN A 20 5.67 4.29 -20.81
CA GLN A 20 5.86 2.85 -20.79
C GLN A 20 4.68 2.23 -21.51
N CYS A 21 4.96 1.54 -22.63
CA CYS A 21 3.94 0.92 -23.45
C CYS A 21 4.13 -0.59 -23.47
N GLU A 22 3.05 -1.32 -23.22
CA GLU A 22 2.95 -2.74 -23.54
C GLU A 22 2.65 -2.85 -25.04
N MET A 23 3.50 -3.56 -25.78
CA MET A 23 3.45 -3.61 -27.23
C MET A 23 3.37 -5.03 -27.75
N SER A 24 2.58 -5.22 -28.80
CA SER A 24 2.54 -6.45 -29.59
C SER A 24 2.59 -6.11 -31.07
N ALA A 25 3.42 -6.85 -31.82
CA ALA A 25 3.64 -6.60 -33.23
C ALA A 25 3.33 -7.87 -34.05
N HIS A 26 2.55 -7.69 -35.12
CA HIS A 26 2.19 -8.75 -36.05
C HIS A 26 2.56 -8.34 -37.47
N ARG A 27 3.16 -9.25 -38.24
CA ARG A 27 3.33 -9.06 -39.68
C ARG A 27 1.99 -9.25 -40.38
N ILE A 28 1.64 -8.33 -41.26
CA ILE A 28 0.43 -8.36 -42.09
C ILE A 28 0.80 -8.00 -43.52
N SER A 29 0.02 -8.46 -44.51
CA SER A 29 0.17 -8.01 -45.91
C SER A 29 -0.99 -7.07 -46.25
N ILE A 30 -0.67 -5.89 -46.75
CA ILE A 30 -1.63 -4.89 -47.23
C ILE A 30 -1.31 -4.65 -48.70
N ASP A 31 -2.26 -4.92 -49.61
CA ASP A 31 -2.10 -4.77 -51.06
C ASP A 31 -0.85 -5.46 -51.65
N GLY A 32 -0.41 -6.56 -51.04
CA GLY A 32 0.78 -7.31 -51.46
C GLY A 32 2.11 -6.81 -50.87
N GLU A 33 2.10 -5.74 -50.07
CA GLU A 33 3.27 -5.25 -49.35
C GLU A 33 3.34 -5.80 -47.92
N ASP A 34 4.53 -6.23 -47.50
CA ASP A 34 4.80 -6.71 -46.14
C ASP A 34 4.84 -5.53 -45.16
N CYS A 35 3.88 -5.52 -44.23
CA CYS A 35 3.69 -4.49 -43.22
C CYS A 35 3.79 -5.06 -41.79
N VAL A 36 3.98 -4.17 -40.80
CA VAL A 36 3.93 -4.52 -39.38
C VAL A 36 2.81 -3.74 -38.71
N LEU A 37 1.83 -4.46 -38.17
CA LEU A 37 0.81 -3.90 -37.28
C LEU A 37 1.32 -3.96 -35.84
N THR A 38 1.50 -2.78 -35.24
CA THR A 38 1.86 -2.65 -33.83
C THR A 38 0.67 -2.10 -33.06
N ILE A 39 0.29 -2.79 -32.00
CA ILE A 39 -0.67 -2.30 -31.01
C ILE A 39 0.13 -1.96 -29.75
N ALA A 40 -0.06 -0.77 -29.23
CA ALA A 40 0.59 -0.29 -28.01
C ALA A 40 -0.47 0.18 -27.02
N ARG A 41 -0.34 -0.26 -25.76
CA ARG A 41 -1.13 0.22 -24.62
C ARG A 41 -0.22 0.97 -23.68
N ASP A 42 -0.53 2.23 -23.40
CA ASP A 42 0.15 2.99 -22.36
C ASP A 42 -0.17 2.40 -20.98
N ILE A 43 0.86 2.02 -20.24
CA ILE A 43 0.79 1.46 -18.88
C ILE A 43 1.54 2.34 -17.86
N THR A 44 1.97 3.53 -18.25
CA THR A 44 2.80 4.44 -17.43
C THR A 44 2.11 4.77 -16.11
N GLU A 45 0.85 5.20 -16.15
CA GLU A 45 0.10 5.58 -14.96
C GLU A 45 -0.09 4.40 -13.99
N ARG A 46 -0.42 3.23 -14.54
CA ARG A 46 -0.58 1.99 -13.77
C ARG A 46 0.73 1.60 -13.06
N GLN A 47 1.86 1.66 -13.76
CA GLN A 47 3.17 1.34 -13.18
C GLN A 47 3.54 2.35 -12.08
N LEU A 48 3.37 3.65 -12.32
CA LEU A 48 3.66 4.68 -11.33
C LEU A 48 2.79 4.54 -10.07
N MET A 49 1.50 4.20 -10.21
CA MET A 49 0.63 3.91 -9.06
C MET A 49 1.11 2.67 -8.30
N GLN A 50 1.48 1.61 -9.00
CA GLN A 50 2.00 0.39 -8.38
C GLN A 50 3.31 0.63 -7.63
N GLU A 51 4.23 1.41 -8.20
CA GLU A 51 5.49 1.81 -7.56
C GLU A 51 5.23 2.63 -6.30
N LYS A 52 4.31 3.61 -6.35
CA LYS A 52 3.92 4.39 -5.17
C LYS A 52 3.33 3.53 -4.06
N LEU A 53 2.45 2.58 -4.40
CA LEU A 53 1.90 1.64 -3.43
C LEU A 53 2.99 0.76 -2.82
N GLN A 54 3.91 0.27 -3.63
CA GLN A 54 5.05 -0.54 -3.16
C GLN A 54 5.96 0.26 -2.23
N GLN A 55 6.27 1.51 -2.57
CA GLN A 55 7.05 2.41 -1.71
C GLN A 55 6.35 2.66 -0.38
N ALA A 56 5.04 2.96 -0.40
CA ALA A 56 4.27 3.17 0.82
C ALA A 56 4.25 1.91 1.71
N ALA A 57 4.06 0.72 1.12
CA ALA A 57 4.10 -0.55 1.83
C ALA A 57 5.49 -0.80 2.45
N THR A 58 6.57 -0.52 1.70
CA THR A 58 7.93 -0.64 2.21
C THR A 58 8.17 0.29 3.39
N VAL A 59 7.75 1.56 3.31
CA VAL A 59 7.90 2.52 4.42
C VAL A 59 7.12 2.06 5.65
N PHE A 60 5.87 1.62 5.46
CA PHE A 60 5.03 1.09 6.54
C PHE A 60 5.72 -0.06 7.28
N GLU A 61 6.25 -1.04 6.52
CA GLU A 61 6.92 -2.22 7.08
C GLU A 61 8.31 -1.94 7.68
N SER A 62 9.07 -0.99 7.12
CA SER A 62 10.44 -0.71 7.57
C SER A 62 10.53 0.28 8.74
N THR A 63 9.42 0.92 9.11
CA THR A 63 9.40 1.89 10.21
C THR A 63 9.66 1.20 11.54
N ALA A 64 10.60 1.74 12.34
CA ALA A 64 10.98 1.17 13.64
C ALA A 64 9.94 1.41 14.75
N GLU A 65 9.07 2.39 14.56
CA GLU A 65 7.93 2.65 15.43
C GLU A 65 6.79 1.66 15.10
N GLY A 66 6.11 1.17 16.14
CA GLY A 66 4.96 0.30 15.96
C GLY A 66 3.79 1.07 15.36
N VAL A 67 3.35 0.67 14.17
CA VAL A 67 2.19 1.27 13.48
C VAL A 67 1.04 0.29 13.47
N MET A 68 -0.16 0.79 13.77
CA MET A 68 -1.40 0.04 13.77
C MET A 68 -2.49 0.90 13.14
N ILE A 69 -3.30 0.29 12.27
CA ILE A 69 -4.44 0.93 11.62
C ILE A 69 -5.70 0.20 12.08
N THR A 70 -6.75 0.97 12.40
CA THR A 70 -8.06 0.41 12.79
C THR A 70 -9.18 0.92 11.89
N ASP A 71 -10.24 0.13 11.77
CA ASP A 71 -11.52 0.58 11.21
C ASP A 71 -12.28 1.51 12.18
N THR A 72 -13.43 2.03 11.73
CA THR A 72 -14.32 2.90 12.54
C THR A 72 -14.97 2.18 13.72
N ARG A 73 -14.86 0.85 13.80
CA ARG A 73 -15.33 0.02 14.93
C ARG A 73 -14.17 -0.41 15.83
N GLN A 74 -13.03 0.26 15.71
CA GLN A 74 -11.81 -0.01 16.47
C GLN A 74 -11.27 -1.44 16.29
N ARG A 75 -11.48 -2.06 15.12
CA ARG A 75 -10.84 -3.34 14.78
C ARG A 75 -9.57 -3.07 14.01
N ILE A 76 -8.48 -3.71 14.42
CA ILE A 76 -7.18 -3.63 13.77
C ILE A 76 -7.30 -4.22 12.36
N THR A 77 -6.97 -3.41 11.35
CA THR A 77 -6.99 -3.80 9.94
C THR A 77 -5.59 -3.97 9.36
N ALA A 78 -4.57 -3.39 9.99
CA ALA A 78 -3.17 -3.58 9.63
C ALA A 78 -2.26 -3.29 10.83
N VAL A 79 -1.13 -3.97 10.90
CA VAL A 79 -0.01 -3.66 11.80
C VAL A 79 1.28 -3.84 11.03
N ASN A 80 2.30 -3.04 11.33
CA ASN A 80 3.62 -3.24 10.72
C ASN A 80 4.45 -4.27 11.47
N ARG A 81 5.59 -4.66 10.89
CA ARG A 81 6.57 -5.52 11.54
C ARG A 81 6.99 -5.02 12.94
N ALA A 82 7.33 -3.74 13.09
CA ALA A 82 7.80 -3.20 14.37
C ALA A 82 6.75 -3.31 15.49
N PHE A 83 5.45 -3.13 15.18
CA PHE A 83 4.37 -3.38 16.13
C PHE A 83 4.47 -4.78 16.71
N SER A 84 4.70 -5.78 15.86
CA SER A 84 4.78 -7.18 16.30
C SER A 84 6.01 -7.42 17.18
N GLU A 85 7.16 -6.84 16.81
CA GLU A 85 8.41 -6.95 17.58
C GLU A 85 8.29 -6.30 18.96
N ILE A 86 7.69 -5.11 19.03
CA ILE A 86 7.50 -4.32 20.25
C ILE A 86 6.47 -4.99 21.18
N THR A 87 5.31 -5.37 20.64
CA THR A 87 4.17 -5.84 21.44
C THR A 87 4.20 -7.35 21.72
N GLY A 88 4.88 -8.13 20.90
CA GLY A 88 4.91 -9.60 20.97
C GLY A 88 3.70 -10.30 20.34
N TYR A 89 2.74 -9.56 19.80
CA TYR A 89 1.62 -10.12 19.04
C TYR A 89 1.97 -10.20 17.56
N SER A 90 1.75 -11.36 16.94
CA SER A 90 1.85 -11.46 15.48
C SER A 90 0.70 -10.71 14.79
N GLU A 91 0.88 -10.35 13.52
CA GLU A 91 -0.18 -9.77 12.70
C GLU A 91 -1.47 -10.61 12.73
N GLN A 92 -1.36 -11.93 12.57
CA GLN A 92 -2.51 -12.85 12.58
C GLN A 92 -3.29 -12.83 13.90
N GLU A 93 -2.61 -12.57 15.02
CA GLU A 93 -3.24 -12.47 16.33
C GLU A 93 -3.88 -11.10 16.55
N ALA A 94 -3.32 -10.05 15.95
CA ALA A 94 -3.76 -8.67 16.09
C ALA A 94 -4.94 -8.33 15.17
N LEU A 95 -4.93 -8.80 13.92
CA LEU A 95 -5.96 -8.47 12.93
C LEU A 95 -7.38 -8.83 13.42
N GLY A 96 -8.31 -7.90 13.24
CA GLY A 96 -9.70 -8.01 13.68
C GLY A 96 -9.94 -7.81 15.18
N ARG A 97 -8.88 -7.73 16.01
CA ARG A 97 -8.98 -7.44 17.45
C ARG A 97 -9.07 -5.94 17.71
N SER A 98 -9.49 -5.59 18.92
CA SER A 98 -9.45 -4.20 19.39
C SER A 98 -8.08 -3.86 19.97
N PRO A 99 -7.56 -2.62 19.80
CA PRO A 99 -6.34 -2.13 20.45
C PRO A 99 -6.27 -2.38 21.96
N SER A 100 -7.43 -2.56 22.61
CA SER A 100 -7.52 -2.99 24.00
C SER A 100 -6.79 -4.31 24.31
N LEU A 101 -6.40 -5.11 23.31
CA LEU A 101 -5.51 -6.27 23.51
C LEU A 101 -4.20 -5.90 24.23
N LEU A 102 -3.68 -4.69 23.96
CA LEU A 102 -2.44 -4.16 24.51
C LEU A 102 -2.61 -3.54 25.91
N SER A 103 -3.84 -3.39 26.40
CA SER A 103 -4.11 -2.72 27.66
C SER A 103 -3.42 -3.41 28.83
N SER A 104 -2.65 -2.63 29.60
CA SER A 104 -2.02 -3.09 30.84
C SER A 104 -2.96 -3.06 32.04
N GLY A 105 -4.12 -2.41 31.92
CA GLY A 105 -5.04 -2.13 33.03
C GLY A 105 -4.57 -1.02 33.99
N GLN A 106 -3.46 -0.33 33.71
CA GLN A 106 -2.95 0.75 34.56
C GLN A 106 -3.67 2.08 34.40
N HIS A 107 -4.36 2.27 33.27
CA HIS A 107 -5.16 3.46 33.00
C HIS A 107 -6.63 3.19 33.28
N ASP A 108 -7.29 4.14 33.93
CA ASP A 108 -8.71 4.06 34.26
C ASP A 108 -9.59 4.39 33.04
N SER A 109 -10.91 4.20 33.19
CA SER A 109 -11.86 4.49 32.12
C SER A 109 -11.92 5.99 31.77
N SER A 110 -11.62 6.87 32.73
CA SER A 110 -11.64 8.32 32.53
C SER A 110 -10.53 8.79 31.58
N PHE A 111 -9.33 8.20 31.68
CA PHE A 111 -8.22 8.43 30.76
C PHE A 111 -8.59 8.11 29.31
N TYR A 112 -9.11 6.90 29.05
CA TYR A 112 -9.47 6.50 27.70
C TYR A 112 -10.62 7.35 27.14
N LEU A 113 -11.58 7.74 27.97
CA LEU A 113 -12.67 8.61 27.56
C LEU A 113 -12.18 10.00 27.15
N ALA A 114 -11.19 10.56 27.87
CA ALA A 114 -10.55 11.82 27.50
C ALA A 114 -9.78 11.70 26.17
N MET A 115 -9.02 10.62 25.98
CA MET A 115 -8.31 10.33 24.73
C MET A 115 -9.28 10.24 23.54
N TRP A 116 -10.37 9.48 23.67
CA TRP A 116 -11.36 9.33 22.60
C TRP A 116 -12.08 10.63 22.28
N ASN A 117 -12.45 11.42 23.30
CA ASN A 117 -13.05 12.74 23.08
C ASN A 117 -12.11 13.67 22.30
N GLN A 118 -10.80 13.60 22.52
CA GLN A 118 -9.84 14.39 21.76
C GLN A 118 -9.72 13.90 20.32
N LEU A 119 -9.65 12.59 20.10
CA LEU A 119 -9.65 12.00 18.75
C LEU A 119 -10.88 12.40 17.94
N GLU A 120 -12.07 12.36 18.55
CA GLU A 120 -13.32 12.75 17.90
C GLU A 120 -13.39 14.25 17.58
N ARG A 121 -12.83 15.09 18.44
CA ARG A 121 -12.86 16.56 18.27
C ARG A 121 -11.80 17.07 17.29
N ASP A 122 -10.57 16.59 17.44
CA ASP A 122 -9.39 17.18 16.79
C ASP A 122 -8.85 16.29 15.66
N GLY A 123 -9.40 15.08 15.50
CA GLY A 123 -8.97 14.10 14.50
C GLY A 123 -7.61 13.43 14.81
N HIS A 124 -6.97 13.80 15.92
CA HIS A 124 -5.70 13.24 16.36
C HIS A 124 -5.55 13.33 17.87
N TRP A 125 -4.72 12.45 18.43
CA TRP A 125 -4.32 12.47 19.82
C TRP A 125 -2.85 12.05 19.91
N GLN A 126 -2.15 12.64 20.87
CA GLN A 126 -0.76 12.30 21.18
C GLN A 126 -0.59 12.26 22.69
N GLY A 127 0.04 11.21 23.19
CA GLY A 127 0.33 11.03 24.61
C GLY A 127 0.93 9.65 24.88
N GLU A 128 1.12 9.34 26.16
CA GLU A 128 1.72 8.08 26.59
C GLU A 128 0.65 7.10 27.11
N ILE A 129 0.68 5.86 26.62
CA ILE A 129 -0.18 4.77 27.09
C ILE A 129 0.72 3.65 27.62
N TRP A 130 0.45 3.20 28.85
CA TRP A 130 1.11 2.02 29.40
C TRP A 130 0.47 0.77 28.82
N ASN A 131 1.14 0.17 27.83
CA ASN A 131 0.74 -1.10 27.24
C ASN A 131 1.52 -2.26 27.84
N ARG A 132 0.92 -3.46 27.82
CA ARG A 132 1.64 -4.69 28.15
C ARG A 132 2.18 -5.34 26.90
N ARG A 133 3.35 -5.96 27.03
CA ARG A 133 3.85 -6.95 26.08
C ARG A 133 3.22 -8.31 26.39
N LYS A 134 2.96 -9.10 25.36
CA LYS A 134 2.51 -10.49 25.49
C LYS A 134 3.55 -11.35 26.21
#